data_AF-A0AAP2Z7L2-F1
#
_entry.id   AF-A0AAP2Z7L2-F1
#
_cell.length_a   1.000
_cell.length_b   1.000
_cell.length_c   1.000
_cell.angle_alpha   90.00
_cell.angle_beta   90.00
_cell.angle_gamma   90.00
#
_symmetry.space_group_name_H-M   'P 1'
#
loop_
_entity.id
_entity.type
_entity.pdbx_description
1 polymer ?
#
loop_
_entity_poly.entity_id
_entity_poly.type
_entity_poly.pdbx_seq_one_letter_code
_entity_poly.pdbx_strand_id
1 'polypeptide(L)'
;MTPAESDNAVADATNVDTATENPVGTDSSTGASNVVTRREMLAALGGASILASPAESTTDLGESDVHVRVYPGRLPTYAWARYGWRGARSGWAPPHEAAYNAVESALEQFDRYRTARGRLDGVDITVERGGRIDLTRHAISAPRELVSPTQQQILDAFRTVLHDRGEITGSCCHLLLWWGPLHHDVGYGGTRSPNSHVAKIDGEGAQTVANIGATELWDSRAVTKNMAIHETLHTYLSSRVANDVVGSACDHDLGTAIRTDDHTLEVSPIATAYAGPEEMGAGTRFHGTGCHDHGSFARHDGLDGIERFNYTTTLSEATLEGMTRYLEATLE
;
A
#
# COMPACT_ATOMS: atom_id res chain seq x y z
N MET A 1 -57.75 -1.30 34.10
CA MET A 1 -57.87 -0.05 33.32
C MET A 1 -57.20 -0.27 31.98
N THR A 2 -57.98 -0.68 30.99
CA THR A 2 -57.85 -0.36 29.55
C THR A 2 -59.03 0.61 29.24
N PRO A 3 -59.17 1.30 28.07
CA PRO A 3 -58.61 1.02 26.73
C PRO A 3 -58.27 2.26 25.83
N ALA A 4 -58.10 1.99 24.52
CA ALA A 4 -58.25 2.80 23.29
C ALA A 4 -56.94 3.08 22.52
N GLU A 5 -56.62 2.53 21.33
CA GLU A 5 -57.28 2.39 20.00
C GLU A 5 -57.23 3.61 19.06
N SER A 6 -57.02 3.29 17.77
CA SER A 6 -57.35 4.01 16.52
C SER A 6 -56.34 5.04 15.99
N ASP A 7 -56.14 5.25 14.68
CA ASP A 7 -56.29 4.47 13.44
C ASP A 7 -55.73 5.33 12.28
N ASN A 8 -55.34 4.68 11.17
CA ASN A 8 -55.34 5.13 9.76
C ASN A 8 -55.04 6.59 9.31
N ALA A 9 -54.20 6.72 8.26
CA ALA A 9 -54.65 7.25 6.96
C ALA A 9 -53.64 7.02 5.82
N VAL A 10 -54.15 6.41 4.75
CA VAL A 10 -53.64 6.35 3.38
C VAL A 10 -53.94 7.68 2.67
N ALA A 11 -53.04 8.14 1.79
CA ALA A 11 -53.42 9.03 0.69
C ALA A 11 -52.53 8.77 -0.54
N ASP A 12 -53.21 8.28 -1.56
CA ASP A 12 -52.84 8.13 -2.96
C ASP A 12 -52.96 9.49 -3.68
N ALA A 13 -52.07 9.77 -4.63
CA ALA A 13 -52.29 10.80 -5.65
C ALA A 13 -51.39 10.55 -6.87
N THR A 14 -52.07 10.10 -7.92
CA THR A 14 -51.68 9.84 -9.30
C THR A 14 -51.57 11.13 -10.14
N ASN A 15 -50.71 11.10 -11.17
CA ASN A 15 -50.83 11.72 -12.51
C ASN A 15 -49.47 11.48 -13.23
N VAL A 16 -49.30 10.70 -14.31
CA VAL A 16 -49.96 10.62 -15.63
C VAL A 16 -49.84 11.93 -16.44
N ASP A 17 -48.90 11.97 -17.38
CA ASP A 17 -49.06 12.13 -18.84
C ASP A 17 -47.77 12.68 -19.50
N THR A 18 -47.07 11.87 -20.31
CA THR A 18 -47.07 11.85 -21.79
C THR A 18 -46.42 13.05 -22.51
N ALA A 19 -45.37 12.77 -23.29
CA ALA A 19 -45.02 13.43 -24.56
C ALA A 19 -43.80 12.69 -25.17
N THR A 20 -43.99 11.76 -26.10
CA THR A 20 -43.96 11.93 -27.58
C THR A 20 -42.64 12.44 -28.16
N GLU A 21 -41.88 11.47 -28.67
CA GLU A 21 -41.26 11.36 -29.99
C GLU A 21 -40.98 12.61 -30.86
N ASN A 22 -39.72 12.63 -31.32
CA ASN A 22 -39.16 13.07 -32.61
C ASN A 22 -39.07 14.57 -32.95
N PRO A 23 -37.87 14.93 -33.46
CA PRO A 23 -37.83 15.47 -34.81
C PRO A 23 -36.87 14.71 -35.73
N VAL A 24 -37.39 14.37 -36.90
CA VAL A 24 -36.64 14.02 -38.12
C VAL A 24 -36.06 15.31 -38.70
N GLY A 25 -34.75 15.30 -38.97
CA GLY A 25 -34.05 16.31 -39.75
C GLY A 25 -32.79 15.68 -40.34
N THR A 26 -32.92 15.12 -41.54
CA THR A 26 -31.82 14.65 -42.38
C THR A 26 -31.11 15.84 -43.00
N ASP A 27 -29.77 15.90 -42.87
CA ASP A 27 -28.95 16.31 -44.00
C ASP A 27 -27.53 15.72 -43.94
N SER A 28 -27.05 15.42 -45.14
CA SER A 28 -25.95 14.53 -45.52
C SER A 28 -24.53 15.00 -45.18
N SER A 29 -23.61 14.07 -44.89
CA SER A 29 -22.53 13.64 -45.81
C SER A 29 -21.32 12.97 -45.12
N THR A 30 -20.94 11.82 -45.69
CA THR A 30 -19.58 11.24 -45.84
C THR A 30 -18.74 10.83 -44.63
N GLY A 31 -18.46 9.51 -44.54
CA GLY A 31 -17.13 9.04 -44.10
C GLY A 31 -17.08 7.75 -43.27
N ALA A 32 -16.86 6.61 -43.94
CA ALA A 32 -16.28 5.36 -43.45
C ALA A 32 -17.09 4.47 -42.48
N SER A 33 -17.81 3.52 -43.08
CA SER A 33 -18.23 2.26 -42.48
C SER A 33 -17.03 1.32 -42.25
N ASN A 34 -16.94 0.69 -41.08
CA ASN A 34 -16.74 -0.76 -40.95
C ASN A 34 -17.11 -1.22 -39.54
N VAL A 35 -18.29 -1.83 -39.45
CA VAL A 35 -18.80 -2.57 -38.30
C VAL A 35 -18.14 -3.94 -38.29
N VAL A 36 -17.57 -4.36 -37.16
CA VAL A 36 -17.35 -5.79 -36.84
C VAL A 36 -17.73 -6.02 -35.38
N THR A 37 -18.72 -6.91 -35.19
CA THR A 37 -19.42 -7.21 -33.95
C THR A 37 -18.74 -8.25 -33.06
N ARG A 38 -19.04 -8.18 -31.75
CA ARG A 38 -18.75 -9.17 -30.70
C ARG A 38 -19.35 -10.56 -31.01
N ARG A 39 -18.53 -11.52 -31.42
CA ARG A 39 -18.61 -12.95 -31.04
C ARG A 39 -17.42 -13.68 -31.65
N GLU A 40 -16.85 -14.62 -30.89
CA GLU A 40 -15.84 -15.63 -31.31
C GLU A 40 -14.38 -15.15 -31.39
N MET A 41 -13.65 -15.28 -30.27
CA MET A 41 -12.51 -16.19 -30.21
C MET A 41 -11.99 -16.30 -28.76
N LEU A 42 -12.51 -17.31 -28.07
CA LEU A 42 -11.85 -17.96 -26.93
C LEU A 42 -11.25 -19.27 -27.45
N ALA A 43 -10.00 -19.52 -27.05
CA ALA A 43 -9.28 -20.80 -27.02
C ALA A 43 -8.79 -21.45 -28.33
N ALA A 44 -7.47 -21.40 -28.56
CA ALA A 44 -6.59 -22.55 -28.83
C ALA A 44 -5.14 -22.01 -29.01
N LEU A 45 -4.25 -22.15 -28.01
CA LEU A 45 -3.33 -23.29 -27.84
C LEU A 45 -2.49 -23.58 -29.10
N GLY A 46 -1.22 -23.19 -29.06
CA GLY A 46 -0.20 -23.56 -30.06
C GLY A 46 1.05 -22.71 -29.88
N GLY A 47 2.13 -23.32 -29.39
CA GLY A 47 3.28 -22.64 -28.81
C GLY A 47 4.24 -21.96 -29.78
N ALA A 48 5.14 -21.16 -29.21
CA ALA A 48 6.52 -21.04 -29.65
C ALA A 48 7.36 -20.46 -28.50
N SER A 49 8.33 -21.25 -28.07
CA SER A 49 9.39 -20.93 -27.11
C SER A 49 10.33 -19.86 -27.68
N ILE A 50 10.75 -18.91 -26.85
CA ILE A 50 12.01 -18.19 -27.07
C ILE A 50 12.76 -18.11 -25.73
N LEU A 51 13.99 -18.63 -25.79
CA LEU A 51 15.04 -18.65 -24.78
C LEU A 51 15.67 -17.26 -24.60
N ALA A 52 15.96 -16.89 -23.36
CA ALA A 52 17.08 -16.03 -22.89
C ALA A 52 16.77 -15.64 -21.43
N SER A 53 17.63 -15.73 -20.43
CA SER A 53 19.00 -16.24 -20.22
C SER A 53 19.07 -16.60 -18.72
N PRO A 54 20.03 -17.41 -18.24
CA PRO A 54 20.21 -17.54 -16.80
C PRO A 54 20.60 -16.17 -16.26
N ALA A 55 19.82 -15.63 -15.32
CA ALA A 55 20.35 -14.62 -14.43
C ALA A 55 21.35 -15.34 -13.52
N GLU A 56 22.61 -15.40 -13.95
CA GLU A 56 23.71 -15.48 -13.00
C GLU A 56 23.67 -14.19 -12.19
N SER A 57 23.08 -14.28 -11.01
CA SER A 57 23.26 -13.32 -9.92
C SER A 57 23.83 -14.10 -8.75
N THR A 58 25.05 -14.61 -8.91
CA THR A 58 25.95 -14.78 -7.77
C THR A 58 26.39 -13.37 -7.37
N THR A 59 25.58 -12.70 -6.55
CA THR A 59 26.06 -11.63 -5.70
C THR A 59 26.25 -12.24 -4.33
N ASP A 60 27.53 -12.42 -4.01
CA ASP A 60 28.06 -12.39 -2.66
C ASP A 60 27.41 -11.18 -1.96
N LEU A 61 26.33 -11.40 -1.22
CA LEU A 61 25.75 -10.38 -0.35
C LEU A 61 26.71 -10.29 0.82
N GLY A 62 27.63 -9.33 0.72
CA GLY A 62 28.55 -9.02 1.80
C GLY A 62 27.79 -8.79 3.10
N GLU A 63 28.41 -9.21 4.20
CA GLU A 63 28.01 -8.77 5.53
C GLU A 63 27.86 -7.24 5.54
N SER A 64 26.74 -6.75 6.13
CA SER A 64 26.43 -5.35 6.46
C SER A 64 25.53 -4.50 5.53
N ASP A 65 24.73 -5.07 4.62
CA ASP A 65 23.85 -4.27 3.74
C ASP A 65 22.37 -4.19 4.17
N VAL A 66 21.79 -2.99 4.08
CA VAL A 66 20.32 -2.76 4.15
C VAL A 66 19.76 -2.84 2.74
N HIS A 67 19.01 -3.90 2.44
CA HIS A 67 18.44 -4.11 1.11
C HIS A 67 16.92 -4.06 1.12
N VAL A 68 16.33 -3.25 0.25
CA VAL A 68 14.88 -3.21 0.02
C VAL A 68 14.58 -3.51 -1.44
N ARG A 69 13.75 -4.52 -1.71
CA ARG A 69 13.28 -4.83 -3.05
C ARG A 69 11.76 -4.62 -3.16
N VAL A 70 11.36 -3.75 -4.07
CA VAL A 70 9.97 -3.30 -4.22
C VAL A 70 9.35 -3.91 -5.47
N TYR A 71 8.20 -4.55 -5.33
CA TYR A 71 7.51 -5.30 -6.36
C TYR A 71 6.20 -4.63 -6.75
N PRO A 72 5.95 -4.36 -8.04
CA PRO A 72 4.67 -3.84 -8.47
C PRO A 72 3.65 -4.97 -8.59
N GLY A 73 2.50 -4.80 -7.95
CA GLY A 73 1.34 -5.65 -8.14
C GLY A 73 0.69 -5.43 -9.51
N ARG A 74 -0.18 -6.37 -9.92
CA ARG A 74 -0.94 -6.23 -11.16
C ARG A 74 -2.03 -5.17 -11.01
N LEU A 75 -2.03 -4.17 -11.90
CA LEU A 75 -3.17 -3.27 -12.04
C LEU A 75 -4.23 -3.81 -13.01
N PRO A 76 -5.52 -3.62 -12.70
CA PRO A 76 -6.61 -3.83 -13.64
C PRO A 76 -6.64 -2.72 -14.72
N THR A 77 -7.28 -3.02 -15.85
CA THR A 77 -7.35 -2.10 -17.01
C THR A 77 -7.96 -0.74 -16.66
N TYR A 78 -8.95 -0.69 -15.76
CA TYR A 78 -9.56 0.59 -15.36
C TYR A 78 -8.56 1.50 -14.63
N ALA A 79 -7.64 0.93 -13.86
CA ALA A 79 -6.62 1.70 -13.16
C ALA A 79 -5.59 2.25 -14.15
N TRP A 80 -5.22 1.48 -15.18
CA TRP A 80 -4.42 1.97 -16.29
C TRP A 80 -5.10 3.11 -17.07
N ALA A 81 -6.41 3.02 -17.29
CA ALA A 81 -7.16 4.11 -17.92
C ALA A 81 -7.16 5.39 -17.06
N ARG A 82 -7.27 5.26 -15.73
CA ARG A 82 -7.26 6.39 -14.79
C ARG A 82 -5.89 7.05 -14.64
N TYR A 83 -4.83 6.25 -14.48
CA TYR A 83 -3.48 6.77 -14.19
C TYR A 83 -2.61 6.92 -15.44
N GLY A 84 -3.11 6.51 -16.60
CA GLY A 84 -2.39 6.56 -17.87
C GLY A 84 -1.49 5.35 -18.10
N TRP A 85 -1.18 5.08 -19.37
CA TRP A 85 -0.49 3.87 -19.83
C TRP A 85 1.04 3.94 -19.77
N ARG A 86 1.61 5.03 -19.25
CA ARG A 86 3.06 5.16 -19.05
C ARG A 86 3.50 4.10 -18.03
N GLY A 87 4.48 3.27 -18.40
CA GLY A 87 4.97 2.18 -17.55
C GLY A 87 4.18 0.87 -17.68
N ALA A 88 3.19 0.77 -18.57
CA ALA A 88 2.43 -0.47 -18.77
C ALA A 88 3.29 -1.67 -19.17
N ARG A 89 4.36 -1.43 -19.95
CA ARG A 89 5.32 -2.48 -20.34
C ARG A 89 6.21 -2.94 -19.17
N SER A 90 6.63 -2.03 -18.31
CA SER A 90 7.44 -2.35 -17.13
C SER A 90 6.61 -2.83 -15.94
N GLY A 91 5.29 -2.62 -15.97
CA GLY A 91 4.38 -2.92 -14.86
C GLY A 91 4.32 -1.81 -13.79
N TRP A 92 5.06 -0.71 -13.97
CA TRP A 92 5.16 0.38 -13.02
C TRP A 92 4.25 1.54 -13.41
N ALA A 93 2.99 1.48 -12.99
CA ALA A 93 2.07 2.60 -13.16
C ALA A 93 2.45 3.78 -12.24
N PRO A 94 1.95 5.01 -12.47
CA PRO A 94 2.30 6.16 -11.64
C PRO A 94 2.11 5.98 -10.12
N PRO A 95 1.07 5.30 -9.59
CA PRO A 95 1.00 5.00 -8.15
C PRO A 95 2.18 4.18 -7.64
N HIS A 96 2.63 3.20 -8.42
CA HIS A 96 3.75 2.33 -8.05
C HIS A 96 5.06 3.12 -8.06
N GLU A 97 5.26 3.94 -9.10
CA GLU A 97 6.42 4.81 -9.23
C GLU A 97 6.53 5.78 -8.05
N ALA A 98 5.40 6.41 -7.68
CA ALA A 98 5.40 7.34 -6.56
C ALA A 98 5.68 6.66 -5.21
N ALA A 99 5.12 5.47 -4.99
CA ALA A 99 5.40 4.67 -3.79
C ALA A 99 6.86 4.22 -3.73
N TYR A 100 7.42 3.72 -4.84
CA TYR A 100 8.83 3.34 -4.92
C TYR A 100 9.76 4.51 -4.62
N ASN A 101 9.57 5.63 -5.31
CA ASN A 101 10.40 6.83 -5.11
C ASN A 101 10.28 7.36 -3.67
N ALA A 102 9.11 7.20 -3.03
CA ALA A 102 8.93 7.60 -1.63
C ALA A 102 9.74 6.71 -0.67
N VAL A 103 9.80 5.40 -0.91
CA VAL A 103 10.65 4.47 -0.15
C VAL A 103 12.13 4.80 -0.34
N GLU A 104 12.55 5.01 -1.58
CA GLU A 104 13.92 5.42 -1.92
C GLU A 104 14.32 6.71 -1.18
N SER A 105 13.53 7.78 -1.30
CA SER A 105 13.78 9.04 -0.61
C SER A 105 13.69 8.95 0.93
N ALA A 106 12.93 7.99 1.48
CA ALA A 106 12.90 7.76 2.93
C ALA A 106 14.21 7.11 3.41
N LEU A 107 14.74 6.15 2.65
CA LEU A 107 16.01 5.51 2.96
C LEU A 107 17.21 6.45 2.73
N GLU A 108 17.14 7.37 1.77
CA GLU A 108 18.11 8.47 1.64
C GLU A 108 18.07 9.45 2.84
N GLN A 109 16.92 9.66 3.48
CA GLN A 109 16.84 10.44 4.72
C GLN A 109 17.53 9.72 5.88
N PHE A 110 17.31 8.41 6.00
CA PHE A 110 18.01 7.55 6.95
C PHE A 110 19.53 7.55 6.74
N ASP A 111 19.98 7.41 5.50
CA ASP A 111 21.38 7.44 5.13
C ASP A 111 22.07 8.75 5.58
N ARG A 112 21.47 9.89 5.24
CA ARG A 112 21.98 11.20 5.69
C ARG A 112 22.00 11.32 7.20
N TYR A 113 20.98 10.79 7.89
CA TYR A 113 20.88 10.85 9.34
C TYR A 113 22.02 10.08 10.03
N ARG A 114 22.25 8.82 9.63
CA ARG A 114 23.29 7.97 10.23
C ARG A 114 24.69 8.52 9.93
N THR A 115 24.94 8.98 8.70
CA THR A 115 26.26 9.52 8.31
C THR A 115 26.57 10.81 9.04
N ALA A 116 25.58 11.70 9.19
CA ALA A 116 25.75 12.93 9.96
C ALA A 116 26.09 12.69 11.44
N ARG A 117 25.81 11.48 11.95
CA ARG A 117 26.09 11.06 13.34
C ARG A 117 27.27 10.10 13.46
N GLY A 118 27.90 9.70 12.36
CA GLY A 118 29.01 8.73 12.35
C GLY A 118 28.62 7.37 12.94
N ARG A 119 27.44 6.86 12.56
CA ARG A 119 26.89 5.57 13.03
C ARG A 119 26.70 4.64 11.83
N LEU A 120 26.84 3.34 12.08
CA LEU A 120 26.70 2.29 11.05
C LEU A 120 27.66 2.50 9.87
N ASP A 121 28.93 2.80 10.18
CA ASP A 121 29.97 3.00 9.16
C ASP A 121 30.17 1.71 8.34
N GLY A 122 30.17 1.84 7.02
CA GLY A 122 30.31 0.70 6.10
C GLY A 122 29.03 -0.05 5.78
N VAL A 123 27.88 0.32 6.36
CA VAL A 123 26.57 -0.19 5.93
C VAL A 123 26.19 0.48 4.61
N ASP A 124 25.91 -0.31 3.57
CA ASP A 124 25.35 0.19 2.31
C ASP A 124 23.83 0.02 2.28
N ILE A 125 23.13 0.98 1.68
CA ILE A 125 21.68 0.98 1.55
C ILE A 125 21.31 0.90 0.08
N THR A 126 20.57 -0.14 -0.29
CA THR A 126 20.16 -0.38 -1.69
C THR A 126 18.65 -0.56 -1.80
N VAL A 127 18.04 0.13 -2.78
CA VAL A 127 16.60 0.01 -3.10
C VAL A 127 16.41 -0.43 -4.54
N GLU A 128 15.90 -1.63 -4.74
CA GLU A 128 15.76 -2.24 -6.05
C GLU A 128 14.31 -2.39 -6.51
N ARG A 129 14.15 -2.38 -7.83
CA ARG A 129 12.89 -2.74 -8.49
C ARG A 129 12.83 -4.23 -8.74
N GLY A 130 11.88 -4.89 -8.07
CA GLY A 130 11.49 -6.25 -8.36
C GLY A 130 10.62 -6.37 -9.61
N GLY A 131 10.58 -7.59 -10.17
CA GLY A 131 9.70 -7.92 -11.30
C GLY A 131 8.24 -8.01 -10.87
N ARG A 132 7.30 -7.63 -11.75
CA ARG A 132 5.85 -7.64 -11.47
C ARG A 132 5.38 -8.93 -10.80
N ILE A 133 4.54 -8.79 -9.77
CA ILE A 133 3.91 -9.90 -9.06
C ILE A 133 2.42 -9.97 -9.40
N ASP A 134 2.00 -11.16 -9.83
CA ASP A 134 0.60 -11.47 -10.10
C ASP A 134 0.16 -12.64 -9.21
N LEU A 135 -0.52 -12.31 -8.11
CA LEU A 135 -0.99 -13.28 -7.13
C LEU A 135 -2.22 -14.08 -7.60
N THR A 136 -2.80 -13.77 -8.77
CA THR A 136 -3.96 -14.50 -9.30
C THR A 136 -3.66 -15.98 -9.57
N ARG A 137 -2.40 -16.32 -9.85
CA ARG A 137 -1.96 -17.71 -10.06
C ARG A 137 -1.74 -18.49 -8.77
N HIS A 138 -1.63 -17.83 -7.62
CA HIS A 138 -1.21 -18.44 -6.35
C HIS A 138 -2.33 -18.35 -5.30
N ALA A 139 -3.56 -18.61 -5.77
CA ALA A 139 -4.77 -18.83 -4.97
C ALA A 139 -5.58 -17.62 -4.48
N ILE A 140 -5.33 -16.39 -4.98
CA ILE A 140 -6.38 -15.35 -4.92
C ILE A 140 -7.37 -15.57 -6.07
N SER A 141 -8.12 -16.66 -6.00
CA SER A 141 -9.25 -16.90 -6.90
C SER A 141 -10.48 -16.15 -6.39
N ALA A 142 -11.13 -15.35 -7.25
CA ALA A 142 -12.53 -14.96 -7.07
C ALA A 142 -13.27 -15.26 -8.39
N PRO A 143 -14.58 -15.62 -8.44
CA PRO A 143 -15.61 -15.54 -7.40
C PRO A 143 -16.53 -16.79 -7.38
N ARG A 144 -16.47 -17.64 -6.36
CA ARG A 144 -17.60 -18.54 -6.06
C ARG A 144 -18.18 -18.33 -4.67
N GLU A 145 -17.41 -17.70 -3.79
CA GLU A 145 -17.87 -17.15 -2.53
C GLU A 145 -17.30 -15.73 -2.43
N LEU A 146 -18.08 -14.80 -1.88
CA LEU A 146 -17.82 -13.36 -1.82
C LEU A 146 -16.69 -12.99 -0.84
N VAL A 147 -15.74 -13.90 -0.60
CA VAL A 147 -14.75 -13.80 0.47
C VAL A 147 -13.54 -13.02 -0.02
N SER A 148 -13.31 -11.83 0.55
CA SER A 148 -12.08 -11.08 0.34
C SER A 148 -10.89 -11.87 0.90
N PRO A 149 -9.73 -11.91 0.21
CA PRO A 149 -8.53 -12.49 0.77
C PRO A 149 -8.14 -11.73 2.04
N THR A 150 -7.70 -12.46 3.06
CA THR A 150 -7.14 -11.86 4.26
C THR A 150 -5.72 -11.36 4.00
N GLN A 151 -5.24 -10.44 4.84
CA GLN A 151 -3.85 -9.95 4.76
C GLN A 151 -2.82 -11.09 4.77
N GLN A 152 -3.04 -12.09 5.65
CA GLN A 152 -2.17 -13.27 5.76
C GLN A 152 -2.11 -14.06 4.45
N GLN A 153 -3.24 -14.25 3.77
CA GLN A 153 -3.28 -14.95 2.48
C GLN A 153 -2.49 -14.20 1.39
N ILE A 154 -2.54 -12.86 1.37
CA ILE A 154 -1.72 -12.06 0.44
C ILE A 154 -0.23 -12.27 0.73
N LEU A 155 0.17 -12.20 1.99
CA LEU A 155 1.56 -12.36 2.42
C LEU A 155 2.10 -13.76 2.12
N ASP A 156 1.31 -14.82 2.35
CA ASP A 156 1.73 -16.19 2.06
C ASP A 156 1.83 -16.45 0.55
N ALA A 157 0.90 -15.91 -0.24
CA ALA A 157 0.98 -15.99 -1.70
C ALA A 157 2.21 -15.24 -2.23
N PHE A 158 2.50 -14.06 -1.67
CA PHE A 158 3.69 -13.29 -2.03
C PHE A 158 4.98 -14.04 -1.69
N ARG A 159 5.08 -14.62 -0.49
CA ARG A 159 6.21 -15.47 -0.09
C ARG A 159 6.41 -16.63 -1.06
N THR A 160 5.32 -17.28 -1.46
CA THR A 160 5.38 -18.40 -2.42
C THR A 160 5.96 -17.96 -3.76
N VAL A 161 5.52 -16.81 -4.30
CA VAL A 161 6.08 -16.25 -5.54
C VAL A 161 7.58 -15.99 -5.40
N LEU A 162 8.02 -15.37 -4.29
CA LEU A 162 9.44 -15.07 -4.08
C LEU A 162 10.29 -16.33 -3.94
N HIS A 163 9.78 -17.32 -3.21
CA HIS A 163 10.44 -18.60 -3.05
C HIS A 163 10.58 -19.33 -4.40
N ASP A 164 9.51 -19.38 -5.20
CA ASP A 164 9.52 -20.01 -6.52
C ASP A 164 10.48 -19.32 -7.51
N ARG A 165 10.78 -18.03 -7.28
CA ARG A 165 11.78 -17.27 -8.04
C ARG A 165 13.20 -17.39 -7.49
N GLY A 166 13.38 -18.00 -6.31
CA GLY A 166 14.67 -18.04 -5.61
C GLY A 166 15.15 -16.65 -5.16
N GLU A 167 14.23 -15.73 -4.86
CA GLU A 167 14.55 -14.32 -4.56
C GLU A 167 14.63 -14.00 -3.06
N ILE A 168 14.29 -14.93 -2.15
CA ILE A 168 14.29 -14.67 -0.71
C ILE A 168 15.73 -14.67 -0.19
N THR A 169 16.16 -13.55 0.40
CA THR A 169 17.46 -13.41 1.07
C THR A 169 17.28 -12.79 2.46
N GLY A 170 18.04 -13.25 3.47
CA GLY A 170 17.82 -12.92 4.88
C GLY A 170 17.96 -11.43 5.27
N SER A 171 18.74 -10.66 4.50
CA SER A 171 18.98 -9.22 4.72
C SER A 171 18.05 -8.30 3.92
N CYS A 172 17.10 -8.86 3.15
CA CYS A 172 16.22 -8.08 2.27
C CYS A 172 14.84 -7.85 2.88
N CYS A 173 14.33 -6.62 2.80
CA CYS A 173 12.91 -6.32 2.91
C CYS A 173 12.26 -6.39 1.52
N HIS A 174 11.35 -7.34 1.34
CA HIS A 174 10.52 -7.46 0.14
C HIS A 174 9.19 -6.75 0.34
N LEU A 175 8.98 -5.64 -0.37
CA LEU A 175 7.74 -4.86 -0.35
C LEU A 175 6.88 -5.15 -1.59
N LEU A 176 5.66 -5.66 -1.42
CA LEU A 176 4.68 -5.72 -2.49
C LEU A 176 3.76 -4.49 -2.47
N LEU A 177 3.77 -3.72 -3.56
CA LEU A 177 2.80 -2.66 -3.82
C LEU A 177 1.54 -3.27 -4.44
N TRP A 178 0.60 -3.66 -3.59
CA TRP A 178 -0.58 -4.42 -3.99
C TRP A 178 -1.75 -3.52 -4.41
N TRP A 179 -2.47 -3.94 -5.46
CA TRP A 179 -3.66 -3.27 -5.95
C TRP A 179 -4.93 -4.02 -5.49
N GLY A 180 -5.37 -3.77 -4.25
CA GLY A 180 -6.55 -4.40 -3.66
C GLY A 180 -7.58 -3.42 -3.09
N PRO A 181 -8.13 -2.51 -3.90
CA PRO A 181 -8.88 -1.34 -3.42
C PRO A 181 -10.21 -1.63 -2.73
N LEU A 182 -10.71 -2.87 -2.75
CA LEU A 182 -12.00 -3.24 -2.15
C LEU A 182 -11.84 -4.25 -1.00
N HIS A 183 -10.60 -4.63 -0.69
CA HIS A 183 -10.28 -5.64 0.31
C HIS A 183 -9.98 -4.96 1.66
N HIS A 184 -11.04 -4.45 2.30
CA HIS A 184 -10.96 -3.77 3.60
C HIS A 184 -10.37 -4.67 4.70
N ASP A 185 -10.56 -5.98 4.62
CA ASP A 185 -9.96 -6.98 5.53
C ASP A 185 -8.43 -7.04 5.45
N VAL A 186 -7.82 -6.54 4.37
CA VAL A 186 -6.36 -6.41 4.23
C VAL A 186 -5.87 -5.07 4.80
N GLY A 187 -6.78 -4.10 4.99
CA GLY A 187 -6.42 -2.74 5.34
C GLY A 187 -5.48 -2.11 4.31
N TYR A 188 -4.60 -1.23 4.79
CA TYR A 188 -3.61 -0.53 3.98
C TYR A 188 -2.27 -1.23 3.85
N GLY A 189 -2.06 -2.32 4.60
CA GLY A 189 -0.85 -3.10 4.50
C GLY A 189 -0.61 -3.97 5.72
N GLY A 190 0.56 -4.56 5.74
CA GLY A 190 1.14 -5.14 6.94
C GLY A 190 2.24 -6.14 6.63
N THR A 191 2.92 -6.56 7.69
CA THR A 191 4.09 -7.44 7.65
C THR A 191 3.74 -8.88 8.05
N ARG A 192 4.51 -9.86 7.55
CA ARG A 192 4.30 -11.28 7.89
C ARG A 192 5.05 -11.66 9.16
N SER A 193 4.34 -11.91 10.26
CA SER A 193 4.93 -12.56 11.44
C SER A 193 5.24 -14.05 11.18
N PRO A 194 6.34 -14.63 11.69
CA PRO A 194 7.39 -14.02 12.53
C PRO A 194 8.48 -13.27 11.75
N ASN A 195 8.47 -13.33 10.42
CA ASN A 195 9.42 -12.69 9.50
C ASN A 195 9.11 -11.21 9.26
N SER A 196 8.60 -10.53 10.28
CA SER A 196 8.19 -9.13 10.16
C SER A 196 9.38 -8.20 10.07
N HIS A 197 10.58 -8.68 10.45
CA HIS A 197 11.79 -7.86 10.52
C HIS A 197 12.97 -8.49 9.80
N VAL A 198 13.80 -7.63 9.20
CA VAL A 198 15.02 -8.02 8.49
C VAL A 198 16.03 -8.62 9.47
N ALA A 199 16.75 -9.65 9.03
CA ALA A 199 17.81 -10.34 9.79
C ALA A 199 17.37 -10.95 11.14
N LYS A 200 16.06 -11.13 11.36
CA LYS A 200 15.53 -11.84 12.54
C LYS A 200 15.58 -13.37 12.42
N ILE A 201 15.49 -13.88 11.18
CA ILE A 201 15.50 -15.32 10.88
C ILE A 201 16.50 -15.56 9.75
N ASP A 202 17.50 -16.40 10.03
CA ASP A 202 18.55 -16.74 9.07
C ASP A 202 17.95 -17.26 7.76
N GLY A 203 18.34 -16.63 6.65
CA GLY A 203 17.91 -17.04 5.32
C GLY A 203 16.49 -16.67 4.93
N GLU A 204 15.71 -15.98 5.78
CA GLU A 204 14.36 -15.53 5.43
C GLU A 204 14.27 -13.99 5.47
N GLY A 205 14.16 -13.36 4.28
CA GLY A 205 13.95 -11.92 4.17
C GLY A 205 12.59 -11.46 4.72
N ALA A 206 12.53 -10.22 5.20
CA ALA A 206 11.29 -9.62 5.68
C ALA A 206 10.30 -9.42 4.54
N GLN A 207 9.02 -9.60 4.81
CA GLN A 207 7.96 -9.52 3.80
C GLN A 207 6.86 -8.60 4.27
N THR A 208 6.52 -7.64 3.41
CA THR A 208 5.51 -6.64 3.70
C THR A 208 4.70 -6.29 2.47
N VAL A 209 3.47 -5.82 2.68
CA VAL A 209 2.54 -5.42 1.62
C VAL A 209 2.03 -4.02 1.94
N ALA A 210 2.04 -3.14 0.94
CA ALA A 210 1.29 -1.88 0.97
C ALA A 210 0.15 -1.95 -0.04
N ASN A 211 -1.10 -1.84 0.43
CA ASN A 211 -2.29 -1.81 -0.42
C ASN A 211 -2.47 -0.43 -1.06
N ILE A 212 -1.64 -0.15 -2.07
CA ILE A 212 -1.68 1.11 -2.81
C ILE A 212 -3.00 1.29 -3.58
N GLY A 213 -3.70 0.20 -3.90
CA GLY A 213 -5.03 0.29 -4.51
C GLY A 213 -6.03 0.98 -3.59
N ALA A 214 -6.08 0.56 -2.32
CA ALA A 214 -7.02 1.11 -1.34
C ALA A 214 -6.69 2.56 -1.00
N THR A 215 -5.42 2.88 -0.74
CA THR A 215 -5.00 4.26 -0.46
C THR A 215 -5.25 5.21 -1.64
N GLU A 216 -5.05 4.76 -2.89
CA GLU A 216 -5.36 5.58 -4.08
C GLU A 216 -6.85 5.76 -4.33
N LEU A 217 -7.69 4.80 -3.92
CA LEU A 217 -9.13 4.86 -4.14
C LEU A 217 -9.85 5.62 -3.03
N TRP A 218 -9.46 5.41 -1.78
CA TRP A 218 -10.17 5.90 -0.60
C TRP A 218 -9.54 7.14 0.03
N ASP A 219 -8.26 7.40 -0.22
CA ASP A 219 -7.57 8.60 0.27
C ASP A 219 -6.89 9.36 -0.87
N SER A 220 -5.56 9.35 -0.90
CA SER A 220 -4.77 10.16 -1.79
C SER A 220 -3.41 9.54 -2.04
N ARG A 221 -2.77 10.02 -3.12
CA ARG A 221 -1.38 9.71 -3.44
C ARG A 221 -0.41 9.95 -2.28
N ALA A 222 -0.69 10.93 -1.42
CA ALA A 222 0.18 11.22 -0.29
C ALA A 222 0.12 10.09 0.76
N VAL A 223 -1.07 9.55 1.03
CA VAL A 223 -1.25 8.36 1.89
C VAL A 223 -0.61 7.12 1.26
N THR A 224 -0.73 6.95 -0.07
CA THR A 224 -0.06 5.85 -0.78
C THR A 224 1.45 5.86 -0.60
N LYS A 225 2.09 7.03 -0.68
CA LYS A 225 3.52 7.19 -0.42
C LYS A 225 3.86 6.87 1.04
N ASN A 226 3.09 7.42 2.00
CA ASN A 226 3.30 7.17 3.41
C ASN A 226 3.17 5.69 3.75
N MET A 227 2.16 5.00 3.21
CA MET A 227 1.95 3.58 3.48
C MET A 227 3.09 2.71 2.94
N ALA A 228 3.62 3.01 1.75
CA ALA A 228 4.79 2.29 1.24
C ALA A 228 6.02 2.46 2.15
N ILE A 229 6.26 3.67 2.64
CA ILE A 229 7.33 3.95 3.61
C ILE A 229 7.06 3.22 4.93
N HIS A 230 5.85 3.38 5.48
CA HIS A 230 5.40 2.81 6.74
C HIS A 230 5.62 1.29 6.78
N GLU A 231 5.12 0.60 5.77
CA GLU A 231 5.22 -0.85 5.67
C GLU A 231 6.65 -1.35 5.45
N THR A 232 7.50 -0.55 4.80
CA THR A 232 8.94 -0.82 4.70
C THR A 232 9.60 -0.68 6.08
N LEU A 233 9.33 0.41 6.78
CA LEU A 233 9.99 0.74 8.04
C LEU A 233 9.60 -0.20 9.18
N HIS A 234 8.40 -0.78 9.18
CA HIS A 234 8.05 -1.86 10.11
C HIS A 234 9.02 -3.04 10.08
N THR A 235 9.70 -3.26 8.96
CA THR A 235 10.71 -4.31 8.85
C THR A 235 12.04 -3.97 9.51
N TYR A 236 12.22 -2.72 9.92
CA TYR A 236 13.41 -2.18 10.58
C TYR A 236 13.09 -1.49 11.92
N LEU A 237 11.91 -1.71 12.47
CA LEU A 237 11.48 -1.17 13.74
C LEU A 237 10.95 -2.30 14.62
N SER A 238 11.11 -2.17 15.94
CA SER A 238 10.56 -3.12 16.90
C SER A 238 9.99 -2.38 18.10
N SER A 239 9.02 -2.99 18.78
CA SER A 239 8.49 -2.45 20.05
C SER A 239 9.56 -2.16 21.09
N ARG A 240 10.64 -2.96 21.13
CA ARG A 240 11.78 -2.71 22.03
C ARG A 240 12.47 -1.39 21.68
N VAL A 241 12.78 -1.19 20.41
CA VAL A 241 13.40 0.04 19.91
C VAL A 241 12.48 1.24 20.14
N ALA A 242 11.19 1.11 19.89
CA ALA A 242 10.21 2.16 20.18
C ALA A 242 10.23 2.54 21.66
N ASN A 243 10.30 1.56 22.56
CA ASN A 243 10.37 1.79 23.99
C ASN A 243 11.67 2.50 24.39
N ASP A 244 12.79 2.13 23.75
CA ASP A 244 14.09 2.72 24.04
C ASP A 244 14.25 4.16 23.51
N VAL A 245 13.45 4.57 22.51
CA VAL A 245 13.52 5.92 21.90
C VAL A 245 12.46 6.86 22.46
N VAL A 246 11.20 6.42 22.57
CA VAL A 246 10.06 7.26 22.99
C VAL A 246 9.30 6.72 24.20
N GLY A 247 9.72 5.59 24.79
CA GLY A 247 9.05 5.01 25.95
C GLY A 247 7.71 4.34 25.62
N SER A 248 7.47 3.96 24.36
CA SER A 248 6.24 3.29 23.92
C SER A 248 6.49 1.84 23.46
N ALA A 249 5.49 0.97 23.66
CA ALA A 249 5.50 -0.39 23.13
C ALA A 249 5.11 -0.47 21.64
N CYS A 250 4.72 0.64 21.02
CA CYS A 250 4.25 0.71 19.64
C CYS A 250 5.23 1.52 18.78
N ASP A 251 5.68 0.96 17.66
CA ASP A 251 6.57 1.64 16.71
C ASP A 251 5.90 2.81 15.98
N HIS A 252 4.57 2.78 15.80
CA HIS A 252 3.79 3.93 15.33
C HIS A 252 4.01 5.20 16.13
N ASP A 253 4.37 5.06 17.41
CA ASP A 253 4.65 6.19 18.30
C ASP A 253 6.01 6.85 18.03
N LEU A 254 6.86 6.28 17.17
CA LEU A 254 8.02 6.97 16.64
C LEU A 254 7.64 8.05 15.63
N GLY A 255 6.41 8.04 15.13
CA GLY A 255 5.90 9.05 14.21
C GLY A 255 5.66 10.41 14.87
N THR A 256 5.20 11.35 14.07
CA THR A 256 4.79 12.70 14.48
C THR A 256 3.49 13.10 13.80
N ALA A 257 2.69 13.86 14.54
CA ALA A 257 1.51 14.56 14.05
C ALA A 257 1.56 16.01 14.57
N ILE A 258 1.96 16.93 13.71
CA ILE A 258 2.31 18.31 14.09
C ILE A 258 1.41 19.32 13.40
N ARG A 259 1.08 20.41 14.09
CA ARG A 259 0.31 21.49 13.49
C ARG A 259 1.18 22.27 12.52
N THR A 260 0.64 22.53 11.34
CA THR A 260 1.25 23.40 10.32
C THR A 260 0.55 24.76 10.24
N ASP A 261 -0.72 24.79 10.61
CA ASP A 261 -1.53 25.99 10.85
C ASP A 261 -2.61 25.67 11.90
N ASP A 262 -3.53 26.62 12.15
CA ASP A 262 -4.57 26.52 13.17
C ASP A 262 -5.52 25.32 12.96
N HIS A 263 -5.65 24.83 11.73
CA HIS A 263 -6.65 23.83 11.33
C HIS A 263 -6.06 22.58 10.66
N THR A 264 -4.75 22.53 10.46
CA THR A 264 -4.09 21.49 9.67
C THR A 264 -3.01 20.76 10.45
N LEU A 265 -3.15 19.43 10.51
CA LEU A 265 -2.19 18.53 11.10
C LEU A 265 -1.40 17.80 10.01
N GLU A 266 -0.08 17.94 10.01
CA GLU A 266 0.81 17.16 9.16
C GLU A 266 1.22 15.86 9.87
N VAL A 267 1.02 14.74 9.19
CA VAL A 267 1.22 13.39 9.69
C VAL A 267 2.37 12.73 8.94
N SER A 268 3.38 12.28 9.68
CA SER A 268 4.53 11.53 9.14
C SER A 268 4.17 10.07 8.79
N PRO A 269 5.00 9.35 8.02
CA PRO A 269 4.65 8.01 7.53
C PRO A 269 4.30 6.99 8.63
N ILE A 270 5.12 6.88 9.67
CA ILE A 270 4.90 5.94 10.78
C ILE A 270 3.70 6.33 11.66
N ALA A 271 3.37 7.63 11.74
CA ALA A 271 2.15 8.10 12.41
C ALA A 271 0.87 7.94 11.55
N THR A 272 0.99 7.52 10.29
CA THR A 272 -0.14 7.32 9.37
C THR A 272 -0.78 5.97 9.70
N ALA A 273 -1.94 5.97 10.37
CA ALA A 273 -2.60 4.73 10.76
C ALA A 273 -3.67 4.25 9.76
N TYR A 274 -4.08 3.00 9.96
CA TYR A 274 -4.74 2.11 9.01
C TYR A 274 -6.22 2.46 8.73
N ALA A 275 -6.72 1.99 7.58
CA ALA A 275 -8.17 1.85 7.36
C ALA A 275 -8.73 0.78 8.31
N GLY A 276 -9.84 1.10 8.97
CA GLY A 276 -10.53 0.12 9.83
C GLY A 276 -11.20 -0.98 8.97
N PRO A 277 -11.17 -2.25 9.42
CA PRO A 277 -11.68 -3.41 8.67
C PRO A 277 -13.22 -3.48 8.61
N GLU A 278 -13.94 -2.42 8.97
CA GLU A 278 -15.38 -2.54 9.23
C GLU A 278 -16.25 -2.07 8.06
N GLU A 279 -15.77 -1.17 7.18
CA GLU A 279 -16.58 -0.65 6.06
C GLU A 279 -15.76 -0.31 4.81
N MET A 280 -16.29 -0.67 3.63
CA MET A 280 -15.73 -0.25 2.34
C MET A 280 -15.81 1.27 2.17
N GLY A 281 -14.69 1.90 1.83
CA GLY A 281 -14.63 3.34 1.52
C GLY A 281 -14.47 4.26 2.73
N ALA A 282 -14.20 3.72 3.91
CA ALA A 282 -14.04 4.52 5.13
C ALA A 282 -12.72 5.32 5.23
N GLY A 283 -11.78 5.12 4.29
CA GLY A 283 -10.49 5.83 4.27
C GLY A 283 -9.59 5.52 5.48
N THR A 284 -8.52 6.30 5.66
CA THR A 284 -7.78 6.33 6.93
C THR A 284 -8.72 6.74 8.07
N ARG A 285 -8.73 6.02 9.21
CA ARG A 285 -9.58 6.35 10.37
C ARG A 285 -8.85 6.99 11.55
N PHE A 286 -7.55 6.74 11.67
CA PHE A 286 -6.73 7.11 12.83
C PHE A 286 -5.68 8.17 12.45
N HIS A 287 -6.14 9.26 11.84
CA HIS A 287 -5.27 10.32 11.36
C HIS A 287 -4.46 10.93 12.51
N GLY A 288 -3.18 10.59 12.58
CA GLY A 288 -2.30 11.12 13.61
C GLY A 288 -2.58 10.58 15.02
N THR A 289 -3.23 9.42 15.17
CA THR A 289 -3.53 8.84 16.50
C THR A 289 -2.95 7.44 16.75
N GLY A 290 -2.27 6.86 15.76
CA GLY A 290 -1.56 5.57 15.89
C GLY A 290 -2.50 4.36 15.89
N CYS A 291 -2.04 3.22 16.41
CA CYS A 291 -2.83 1.98 16.45
C CYS A 291 -3.94 1.94 17.51
N HIS A 292 -3.91 2.81 18.52
CA HIS A 292 -4.77 2.69 19.70
C HIS A 292 -5.23 4.03 20.32
N ASP A 293 -5.30 5.11 19.53
CA ASP A 293 -5.82 6.42 19.95
C ASP A 293 -5.22 6.94 21.27
N HIS A 294 -3.90 7.03 21.31
CA HIS A 294 -3.19 7.66 22.40
C HIS A 294 -2.12 8.57 21.82
N GLY A 295 -2.12 9.86 22.21
CA GLY A 295 -1.19 10.90 21.77
C GLY A 295 0.26 10.70 22.25
N SER A 296 0.74 9.47 22.19
CA SER A 296 2.04 8.97 22.65
C SER A 296 3.14 9.10 21.60
N PHE A 297 2.85 9.75 20.47
CA PHE A 297 3.84 10.00 19.43
C PHE A 297 5.04 10.78 19.97
N ALA A 298 6.19 10.62 19.29
CA ALA A 298 7.38 11.41 19.50
C ALA A 298 7.08 12.92 19.52
N ARG A 299 6.08 13.33 18.71
CA ARG A 299 5.40 14.63 18.86
C ARG A 299 3.95 14.54 18.39
N HIS A 300 3.03 15.05 19.21
CA HIS A 300 1.61 15.17 18.89
C HIS A 300 1.06 16.52 19.35
N ASP A 301 0.67 17.39 18.41
CA ASP A 301 0.20 18.76 18.72
C ASP A 301 -1.31 18.84 19.04
N GLY A 302 -1.96 17.69 19.24
CA GLY A 302 -3.38 17.58 19.60
C GLY A 302 -4.31 17.67 18.38
N LEU A 303 -5.52 17.11 18.50
CA LEU A 303 -6.53 17.13 17.43
C LEU A 303 -7.56 18.26 17.56
N ASP A 304 -7.58 18.98 18.67
CA ASP A 304 -8.61 20.01 18.92
C ASP A 304 -8.60 21.09 17.82
N GLY A 305 -9.72 21.28 17.14
CA GLY A 305 -9.86 22.28 16.07
C GLY A 305 -9.17 21.92 14.74
N ILE A 306 -8.65 20.71 14.59
CA ILE A 306 -8.11 20.20 13.32
C ILE A 306 -9.25 19.81 12.38
N GLU A 307 -9.21 20.36 11.18
CA GLU A 307 -10.17 20.10 10.11
C GLU A 307 -9.52 19.42 8.89
N ARG A 308 -8.19 19.47 8.80
CA ARG A 308 -7.42 18.96 7.66
C ARG A 308 -6.21 18.15 8.10
N PHE A 309 -5.92 17.12 7.32
CA PHE A 309 -4.72 16.29 7.48
C PHE A 309 -3.88 16.37 6.22
N ASN A 310 -2.60 16.71 6.40
CA ASN A 310 -1.59 16.63 5.36
C ASN A 310 -0.66 15.45 5.66
N TYR A 311 -0.15 14.81 4.60
CA TYR A 311 0.72 13.65 4.73
C TYR A 311 2.08 13.95 4.12
N THR A 312 3.10 13.94 4.98
CA THR A 312 4.48 14.14 4.58
C THR A 312 5.22 12.82 4.46
N THR A 313 6.16 12.76 3.52
CA THR A 313 7.13 11.65 3.41
C THR A 313 8.40 11.90 4.22
N THR A 314 8.45 13.01 4.98
CA THR A 314 9.55 13.30 5.89
C THR A 314 9.48 12.37 7.10
N LEU A 315 10.60 11.70 7.39
CA LEU A 315 10.72 10.87 8.58
C LEU A 315 10.96 11.74 9.81
N SER A 316 10.35 11.39 10.94
CA SER A 316 10.65 12.04 12.21
C SER A 316 12.07 11.66 12.67
N GLU A 317 12.67 12.51 13.50
CA GLU A 317 13.95 12.19 14.12
C GLU A 317 13.89 10.90 14.95
N ALA A 318 12.77 10.65 15.64
CA ALA A 318 12.57 9.43 16.42
C ALA A 318 12.48 8.18 15.53
N THR A 319 11.85 8.27 14.36
CA THR A 319 11.80 7.17 13.39
C THR A 319 13.20 6.85 12.85
N LEU A 320 13.99 7.88 12.53
CA LEU A 320 15.38 7.74 12.05
C LEU A 320 16.29 7.13 13.14
N GLU A 321 16.15 7.60 14.39
CA GLU A 321 16.87 7.04 15.54
C GLU A 321 16.47 5.59 15.81
N GLY A 322 15.18 5.28 15.73
CA GLY A 322 14.67 3.92 15.89
C GLY A 322 15.28 2.96 14.87
N MET A 323 15.23 3.33 13.59
CA MET A 323 15.83 2.51 12.53
C MET A 323 17.34 2.33 12.73
N THR A 324 18.05 3.39 13.17
CA THR A 324 19.49 3.31 13.47
C THR A 324 19.76 2.29 14.57
N ARG A 325 19.05 2.37 15.70
CA ARG A 325 19.24 1.44 16.83
C ARG A 325 18.85 0.01 16.50
N TYR A 326 17.81 -0.17 15.68
CA TYR A 326 17.43 -1.51 15.21
C TYR A 326 18.58 -2.16 14.44
N LEU A 327 19.17 -1.42 13.50
CA LEU A 327 20.26 -1.94 12.67
C LEU A 327 21.53 -2.16 13.46
N GLU A 328 21.90 -1.27 14.40
CA GLU A 328 23.03 -1.51 15.30
C GLU A 328 22.85 -2.80 16.10
N ALA A 329 21.65 -3.04 16.63
CA ALA A 329 21.37 -4.25 17.40
C ALA A 329 21.33 -5.53 16.56
N THR A 330 21.29 -5.43 15.23
CA THR A 330 21.10 -6.56 14.32
C THR A 330 22.32 -6.84 13.44
N LEU A 331 23.14 -5.82 13.16
CA LEU A 331 24.32 -5.91 12.30
C LEU A 331 25.65 -5.91 13.08
N GLU A 332 25.66 -5.53 14.37
CA GLU A 332 26.82 -5.59 15.27
C GLU A 332 26.71 -6.76 16.26
#